data_AF-A0A5D0I4G8-F1
#
_entry.id   AF-A0A5D0I4G8-F1
#
_cell.length_a   1.000
_cell.length_b   1.000
_cell.length_c   1.000
_cell.angle_alpha   90.00
_cell.angle_beta   90.00
_cell.angle_gamma   90.00
#
_symmetry.space_group_name_H-M   'P 1'
#
loop_
_entity.id
_entity.type
_entity.pdbx_description
1 polymer ?
#
loop_
_entity_poly.entity_id
_entity_poly.type
_entity_poly.pdbx_seq_one_letter_code
_entity_poly.pdbx_strand_id
1 'polypeptide(L)'
;MKLYYYCSSQSCKKENSITIKSNNRYDLKQEIGLEINERCKHCGNHTKRHINRLHAKPNYIIIIAGWVLAAIVTVFLWNLGWISTLTATIPIAIWMSEEKRASAFNKVLLRD
;
A
#
# COMPACT_ATOMS: atom_id res chain seq x y z
N MET A 1 -6.07 3.33 -0.44
CA MET A 1 -4.81 2.63 -0.13
C MET A 1 -4.50 2.69 1.37
N LYS A 2 -3.58 1.86 1.86
CA LYS A 2 -3.17 1.86 3.28
C LYS A 2 -1.83 2.57 3.41
N LEU A 3 -1.83 3.66 4.16
CA LEU A 3 -0.62 4.42 4.49
C LEU A 3 -0.14 4.08 5.88
N TYR A 4 1.15 4.19 6.06
CA TYR A 4 1.82 3.88 7.30
C TYR A 4 2.61 5.10 7.77
N TYR A 5 2.71 5.24 9.09
CA TYR A 5 3.44 6.31 9.73
C TYR A 5 3.92 5.87 11.11
N TYR A 6 5.03 6.44 11.56
CA TYR A 6 5.56 6.18 12.90
C TYR A 6 4.96 7.15 13.91
N CYS A 7 4.59 6.62 15.08
CA CYS A 7 4.12 7.43 16.20
C CYS A 7 5.13 8.55 16.55
N SER A 8 4.64 9.72 16.96
CA SER A 8 5.46 10.86 17.41
C SER A 8 6.13 10.60 18.75
N SER A 9 5.51 9.78 19.59
CA SER A 9 5.99 9.48 20.93
C SER A 9 7.26 8.64 20.89
N GLN A 10 8.33 9.17 21.50
CA GLN A 10 9.66 8.55 21.55
C GLN A 10 9.64 7.16 22.20
N SER A 11 8.73 6.94 23.15
CA SER A 11 8.56 5.67 23.87
C SER A 11 7.85 4.59 23.05
N CYS A 12 7.03 4.99 22.08
CA CYS A 12 6.28 4.04 21.27
C CYS A 12 7.04 3.69 19.98
N LYS A 13 7.31 4.68 19.12
CA LYS A 13 7.90 4.52 17.78
C LYS A 13 7.31 3.38 16.92
N LYS A 14 6.14 2.83 17.29
CA LYS A 14 5.47 1.78 16.54
C LYS A 14 4.83 2.36 15.29
N GLU A 15 4.77 1.53 14.26
CA GLU A 15 4.14 1.85 12.99
C GLU A 15 2.61 1.75 13.15
N ASN A 16 1.92 2.84 12.84
CA ASN A 16 0.47 2.86 12.69
C ASN A 16 0.10 2.86 11.21
N SER A 17 -1.17 2.60 10.94
CA SER A 17 -1.71 2.67 9.59
C SER A 17 -3.03 3.41 9.55
N ILE A 18 -3.19 4.19 8.47
CA ILE A 18 -4.44 4.85 8.09
C ILE A 18 -4.93 4.25 6.76
N THR A 19 -6.24 4.14 6.63
CA THR A 19 -6.86 3.74 5.37
C THR A 19 -7.48 4.97 4.73
N ILE A 20 -7.02 5.30 3.53
CA ILE A 20 -7.43 6.49 2.78
C ILE A 20 -8.00 6.06 1.43
N LYS A 21 -8.85 6.90 0.83
CA LYS A 21 -9.39 6.64 -0.51
C LYS A 21 -8.48 7.15 -1.61
N SER A 22 -7.75 8.23 -1.34
CA SER A 22 -6.79 8.83 -2.27
C SER A 22 -5.70 7.84 -2.71
N ASN A 23 -5.31 7.93 -4.00
CA ASN A 23 -4.23 7.12 -4.59
C ASN A 23 -2.94 7.93 -4.78
N ASN A 24 -3.02 9.26 -4.75
CA ASN A 24 -1.90 10.17 -4.96
C ASN A 24 -1.73 11.12 -3.78
N ARG A 25 -0.53 11.70 -3.67
CA ARG A 25 -0.19 12.63 -2.58
C ARG A 25 -0.90 13.97 -2.67
N TYR A 26 -1.21 14.44 -3.89
CA TYR A 26 -2.00 15.65 -4.11
C TYR A 26 -3.45 15.46 -3.65
N ASP A 27 -4.09 14.36 -4.04
CA ASP A 27 -5.45 14.01 -3.61
C ASP A 27 -5.50 13.85 -2.08
N LEU A 28 -4.45 13.27 -1.49
CA LEU A 28 -4.32 13.13 -0.04
C LEU A 28 -4.23 14.50 0.66
N LYS A 29 -3.53 15.48 0.08
CA LYS A 29 -3.50 16.86 0.59
C LYS A 29 -4.89 17.49 0.57
N GLN A 30 -5.72 17.19 -0.44
CA GLN A 30 -7.10 17.69 -0.50
C GLN A 30 -8.01 16.99 0.53
N GLU A 31 -7.80 15.70 0.79
CA GLU A 31 -8.64 14.90 1.69
C GLU A 31 -8.37 15.20 3.18
N ILE A 32 -7.10 15.38 3.57
CA ILE A 32 -6.69 15.47 4.98
C ILE A 32 -5.89 16.74 5.31
N GLY A 33 -5.44 17.49 4.30
CA GLY A 33 -4.56 18.65 4.48
C GLY A 33 -3.06 18.29 4.51
N LEU A 34 -2.26 19.19 5.06
CA LEU A 34 -0.79 19.05 5.15
C LEU A 34 -0.33 18.19 6.33
N GLU A 35 -1.16 18.08 7.37
CA GLU A 35 -0.83 17.36 8.59
C GLU A 35 -1.91 16.35 8.97
N ILE A 36 -1.48 15.17 9.40
CA ILE A 36 -2.36 14.21 10.05
C ILE A 36 -2.38 14.48 11.55
N ASN A 37 -3.56 14.42 12.18
CA ASN A 37 -3.73 14.48 13.62
C ASN A 37 -4.55 13.28 14.08
N GLU A 38 -3.87 12.16 14.31
CA GLU A 38 -4.50 10.92 14.73
C GLU A 38 -3.97 10.40 16.06
N ARG A 39 -4.83 9.65 16.76
CA ARG A 39 -4.43 8.93 17.96
C ARG A 39 -3.72 7.63 17.59
N CYS A 40 -2.53 7.43 18.14
CA CYS A 40 -1.79 6.18 17.97
C CYS A 40 -2.56 5.00 18.58
N LYS A 41 -2.75 3.92 17.81
CA LYS A 41 -3.46 2.71 18.26
C LYS A 41 -2.69 1.92 19.32
N HIS A 42 -1.37 2.11 19.41
CA HIS A 42 -0.52 1.38 20.33
C HIS A 42 -0.31 2.06 21.68
N CYS A 43 -0.19 3.39 21.72
CA CYS A 43 0.11 4.12 22.96
C CYS A 43 -0.93 5.19 23.33
N GLY A 44 -1.96 5.41 22.51
CA GLY A 44 -3.00 6.40 22.79
C GLY A 44 -2.57 7.87 22.66
N ASN A 45 -1.29 8.15 22.35
CA ASN A 45 -0.81 9.52 22.18
C ASN A 45 -1.26 10.12 20.84
N HIS A 46 -1.50 11.43 20.86
CA HIS A 46 -1.79 12.22 19.66
C HIS A 46 -0.53 12.37 18.82
N THR A 47 -0.63 11.95 17.57
CA THR A 47 0.47 11.96 16.61
C THR A 47 0.16 12.99 15.53
N LYS A 48 0.89 14.11 15.57
CA LYS A 48 0.90 15.10 14.48
C LYS A 48 2.08 14.83 13.56
N ARG A 49 1.83 14.57 12.28
CA ARG A 49 2.87 14.33 11.27
C ARG A 49 2.51 14.98 9.95
N HIS A 50 3.52 15.53 9.28
CA HIS A 50 3.38 16.05 7.93
C HIS A 50 3.09 14.93 6.93
N ILE A 51 2.32 15.24 5.88
CA ILE A 51 1.94 14.33 4.80
C ILE A 51 3.15 13.65 4.12
N ASN A 52 4.30 14.34 4.10
CA ASN A 52 5.56 13.83 3.55
C ASN A 52 6.19 12.69 4.38
N ARG A 53 5.80 12.54 5.65
CA ARG A 53 6.29 11.47 6.54
C ARG A 53 5.47 10.19 6.43
N LEU A 54 4.35 10.18 5.70
CA LEU A 54 3.59 8.97 5.43
C LEU A 54 4.25 8.18 4.29
N HIS A 55 4.23 6.86 4.43
CA HIS A 55 4.73 5.93 3.41
C HIS A 55 3.66 4.90 3.05
N ALA A 56 3.55 4.62 1.74
CA ALA A 56 2.74 3.54 1.22
C ALA A 56 3.55 2.24 1.19
N LYS A 57 2.91 1.13 1.55
CA LYS A 57 3.45 -0.23 1.36
C LYS A 57 2.54 -1.00 0.41
N PRO A 58 3.10 -1.86 -0.45
CA PRO A 58 2.29 -2.73 -1.30
C PRO A 58 1.40 -3.63 -0.46
N ASN A 59 0.18 -3.89 -0.93
CA ASN A 59 -0.73 -4.77 -0.23
C ASN A 59 -0.44 -6.24 -0.56
N TYR A 60 0.40 -6.87 0.26
CA TYR A 60 0.77 -8.29 0.08
C TYR A 60 -0.42 -9.24 0.06
N ILE A 61 -1.56 -8.89 0.67
CA ILE A 61 -2.76 -9.74 0.64
C ILE A 61 -3.28 -9.87 -0.79
N ILE A 62 -3.30 -8.77 -1.56
CA ILE A 62 -3.76 -8.78 -2.96
C ILE A 62 -2.78 -9.57 -3.83
N ILE A 63 -1.48 -9.40 -3.59
CA ILE A 63 -0.43 -10.12 -4.32
C ILE A 63 -0.56 -11.63 -4.09
N ILE A 64 -0.68 -12.06 -2.83
CA ILE A 64 -0.85 -13.48 -2.48
C ILE A 64 -2.15 -14.04 -3.06
N ALA A 65 -3.25 -13.30 -2.96
CA ALA A 65 -4.52 -13.72 -3.56
C ALA A 65 -4.41 -13.91 -5.08
N GLY A 66 -3.68 -13.03 -5.78
CA GLY A 66 -3.41 -13.16 -7.21
C GLY A 66 -2.64 -14.43 -7.55
N TRP A 67 -1.60 -14.75 -6.77
CA TRP A 67 -0.84 -16.00 -6.93
C TRP A 67 -1.68 -17.25 -6.69
N VAL A 68 -2.49 -17.27 -5.63
CA VAL A 68 -3.37 -18.39 -5.31
C VAL A 68 -4.39 -18.60 -6.43
N LEU A 69 -5.01 -17.53 -6.93
CA LEU A 69 -5.98 -17.62 -8.02
C LEU A 69 -5.32 -18.09 -9.32
N ALA A 70 -4.12 -17.61 -9.64
CA ALA A 70 -3.37 -18.08 -10.80
C ALA A 70 -3.02 -19.57 -10.70
N ALA A 71 -2.64 -20.06 -9.52
CA ALA A 71 -2.38 -21.47 -9.29
C ALA A 71 -3.64 -22.32 -9.55
N ILE A 72 -4.78 -21.91 -9.01
CA ILE A 72 -6.07 -22.59 -9.23
C ILE A 72 -6.40 -22.66 -10.72
N VAL A 73 -6.36 -21.53 -11.43
CA VAL A 73 -6.67 -21.48 -12.86
C VAL A 73 -5.73 -22.37 -13.68
N THR A 74 -4.44 -22.38 -13.32
CA THR A 74 -3.44 -23.20 -14.00
C THR A 74 -3.71 -24.70 -13.83
N VAL A 75 -4.15 -25.12 -12.64
CA VAL A 75 -4.53 -26.52 -12.37
C VAL A 75 -5.77 -26.92 -13.18
N PHE A 76 -6.81 -26.07 -13.22
CA PHE A 76 -8.04 -26.36 -13.97
C PHE A 76 -7.84 -26.39 -15.50
N LEU A 77 -6.95 -25.54 -16.03
CA LEU A 77 -6.72 -25.39 -17.46
C LEU A 77 -5.42 -26.07 -17.94
N TRP A 78 -4.88 -27.01 -17.15
CA TRP A 78 -3.58 -27.65 -17.40
C TRP A 78 -3.48 -28.32 -18.79
N ASN A 79 -4.60 -28.85 -19.31
CA ASN A 79 -4.66 -29.51 -20.62
C ASN A 79 -4.39 -28.58 -21.81
N LEU A 80 -4.39 -27.26 -21.61
CA LEU A 80 -4.23 -26.29 -22.70
C LEU A 80 -2.77 -25.87 -22.93
N GLY A 81 -1.78 -26.40 -22.19
CA GLY A 81 -0.34 -26.27 -22.47
C GLY A 81 0.25 -24.85 -22.35
N TRP A 82 -0.22 -23.90 -23.15
CA TRP A 82 0.15 -22.47 -23.14
C TRP A 82 -0.49 -21.68 -22.00
N ILE A 83 -1.45 -22.25 -21.27
CA ILE A 83 -2.17 -21.52 -20.22
C ILE A 83 -1.24 -21.08 -19.09
N SER A 84 -0.20 -21.87 -18.79
CA SER A 84 0.71 -21.64 -17.67
C SER A 84 1.55 -20.37 -17.83
N THR A 85 1.91 -20.01 -19.06
CA THR A 85 2.66 -18.78 -19.32
C THR A 85 1.76 -17.55 -19.15
N LEU A 86 0.52 -17.60 -19.62
CA LEU A 86 -0.41 -16.47 -19.46
C LEU A 86 -0.86 -16.30 -18.02
N THR A 87 -1.20 -17.38 -17.32
CA THR A 87 -1.62 -17.29 -15.91
C THR A 87 -0.50 -16.76 -15.02
N ALA A 88 0.76 -17.09 -15.31
CA ALA A 88 1.91 -16.57 -14.56
C ALA A 88 2.16 -15.07 -14.79
N THR A 89 1.83 -14.51 -15.96
CA THR A 89 2.04 -13.06 -16.21
C THR A 89 1.10 -12.18 -15.39
N ILE A 90 -0.10 -12.64 -15.06
CA ILE A 90 -1.11 -11.86 -14.33
C ILE A 90 -0.65 -11.48 -12.91
N PRO A 91 -0.23 -12.41 -12.02
CA PRO A 91 0.28 -12.06 -10.69
C PRO A 91 1.51 -11.16 -10.74
N ILE A 92 2.40 -11.40 -11.72
CA ILE A 92 3.60 -10.57 -11.91
C ILE A 92 3.21 -9.13 -12.25
N ALA A 93 2.25 -8.94 -13.17
CA ALA A 93 1.74 -7.62 -13.53
C ALA A 93 1.06 -6.92 -12.34
N ILE A 94 0.27 -7.66 -11.54
CA ILE A 94 -0.36 -7.14 -10.32
C ILE A 94 0.71 -6.69 -9.30
N TRP A 95 1.74 -7.52 -9.08
CA TRP A 95 2.85 -7.17 -8.20
C TRP A 95 3.54 -5.90 -8.68
N MET A 96 3.96 -5.85 -9.95
CA MET A 96 4.62 -4.67 -10.52
C MET A 96 3.75 -3.41 -10.41
N SER A 97 2.44 -3.54 -10.62
CA SER A 97 1.48 -2.44 -10.47
C SER A 97 1.43 -1.92 -9.02
N GLU A 98 1.31 -2.82 -8.04
CA GLU A 98 1.25 -2.44 -6.62
C GLU A 98 2.55 -1.81 -6.12
N GLU A 99 3.70 -2.35 -6.53
CA GLU A 99 5.01 -1.74 -6.21
C GLU A 99 5.18 -0.37 -6.85
N LYS A 100 4.78 -0.21 -8.12
CA LYS A 100 4.86 1.07 -8.83
C LYS A 100 3.98 2.12 -8.14
N ARG A 101 2.76 1.76 -7.71
CA ARG A 101 1.86 2.66 -6.98
C ARG A 101 2.43 3.09 -5.64
N ALA A 102 2.94 2.15 -4.85
CA ALA A 102 3.56 2.45 -3.56
C ALA A 102 4.81 3.33 -3.73
N SER A 103 5.66 3.00 -4.71
CA SER A 103 6.88 3.75 -5.03
C SER A 103 6.58 5.17 -5.52
N ALA A 104 5.61 5.33 -6.43
CA ALA A 104 5.20 6.62 -6.96
C ALA A 104 4.70 7.55 -5.84
N PHE A 105 3.89 7.03 -4.92
CA PHE A 105 3.43 7.80 -3.76
C PHE A 105 4.60 8.25 -2.87
N ASN A 106 5.55 7.35 -2.59
CA ASN A 106 6.66 7.64 -1.70
C ASN A 106 7.66 8.64 -2.30
N LYS A 107 7.84 8.64 -3.63
CA LYS A 107 8.77 9.52 -4.35
C LYS A 107 8.28 10.96 -4.47
N VAL A 108 6.98 11.18 -4.62
CA VAL A 108 6.42 12.52 -4.73
C VAL A 108 6.44 13.17 -3.35
N LEU A 109 7.22 14.23 -3.16
CA LEU A 109 7.19 15.03 -1.94
C LEU A 109 6.53 16.38 -2.26
N LEU A 110 5.57 16.78 -1.43
CA LEU A 110 4.95 18.09 -1.57
C LEU A 110 5.92 19.14 -1.00
N ARG A 111 6.18 20.19 -1.77
CA ARG A 111 6.93 21.36 -1.31
C ARG A 111 5.92 22.44 -0.95
N ASP A 112 5.99 22.92 0.28
CA ASP A 112 5.16 24.02 0.77
C ASP A 112 5.68 25.36 0.24
#